data_AF-X0XNQ7-F1
#
_entry.id   AF-X0XNQ7-F1
#
_cell.length_a   1.000
_cell.length_b   1.000
_cell.length_c   1.000
_cell.angle_alpha   90.00
_cell.angle_beta   90.00
_cell.angle_gamma   90.00
#
_symmetry.space_group_name_H-M   'P 1'
#
loop_
_entity.id
_entity.type
_entity.pdbx_description
1 polymer ?
#
loop_
_entity_poly.entity_id
_entity_poly.type
_entity_poly.pdbx_seq_one_letter_code
_entity_poly.pdbx_strand_id
1 'polypeptide(L)'
;SAQYSLFPNRSRSETMGHRRQRLDQRDSDARAQKQINKVRKGKEHARRDVRMMDVIKSGSLPYTPDVMSWLSRELDKPSSKITADDIATLTS
;
A
#
# COMPACT_ATOMS: atom_id res chain seq x y z
N SER A 1 -54.95 -41.14 -4.71
CA SER A 1 -54.56 -39.74 -4.99
C SER A 1 -53.32 -39.39 -4.20
N ALA A 2 -52.15 -39.41 -4.83
CA ALA A 2 -50.89 -39.04 -4.21
C ALA A 2 -50.07 -38.23 -5.21
N GLN A 3 -50.08 -36.91 -5.09
CA GLN A 3 -49.20 -36.01 -5.82
C GLN A 3 -48.51 -35.08 -4.81
N TYR A 4 -47.33 -35.46 -4.35
CA TYR A 4 -46.37 -34.58 -3.69
C TYR A 4 -44.97 -34.94 -4.17
N SER A 5 -44.62 -34.48 -5.36
CA SER A 5 -43.24 -34.53 -5.87
C SER A 5 -42.97 -33.33 -6.78
N LEU A 6 -43.03 -32.13 -6.21
CA LEU A 6 -42.66 -30.88 -6.90
C LEU A 6 -41.93 -29.93 -5.96
N PHE A 7 -40.73 -30.32 -5.53
CA PHE A 7 -39.72 -29.33 -5.15
C PHE A 7 -38.41 -29.69 -5.85
N PRO A 8 -38.01 -28.95 -6.90
CA PRO A 8 -36.75 -29.20 -7.56
C PRO A 8 -35.60 -28.99 -6.57
N ASN A 9 -34.68 -29.94 -6.60
CA ASN A 9 -33.46 -30.01 -5.82
C ASN A 9 -32.70 -28.67 -5.92
N ARG A 10 -32.77 -27.83 -4.87
CA ARG A 10 -31.98 -26.61 -4.78
C ARG A 10 -30.51 -26.99 -4.76
N SER A 11 -29.83 -26.67 -5.84
CA SER A 11 -28.38 -26.76 -5.97
C SER A 11 -27.72 -26.08 -4.75
N ARG A 12 -26.67 -26.69 -4.19
CA ARG A 12 -25.96 -26.20 -2.97
C ARG A 12 -25.48 -24.75 -3.04
N SER A 13 -25.50 -24.11 -4.21
CA SER A 13 -25.24 -22.68 -4.42
C SER A 13 -26.41 -21.76 -4.04
N GLU A 14 -27.65 -22.25 -4.00
CA GLU A 14 -28.85 -21.46 -3.65
C GLU A 14 -29.02 -21.29 -2.13
N THR A 15 -28.18 -21.93 -1.32
CA THR A 15 -28.25 -21.92 0.15
C THR A 15 -27.45 -20.78 0.78
N MET A 16 -26.49 -20.19 0.06
CA MET A 16 -25.76 -19.01 0.51
C MET A 16 -26.58 -17.75 0.13
N GLY A 17 -27.29 -17.18 1.10
CA GLY A 17 -28.09 -15.98 0.85
C GLY A 17 -27.26 -14.85 0.23
N HIS A 18 -27.86 -14.04 -0.66
CA HIS A 18 -27.24 -12.95 -1.43
C HIS A 18 -26.24 -12.08 -0.66
N ARG A 19 -26.43 -11.89 0.66
CA ARG A 19 -25.48 -11.16 1.52
C ARG A 19 -24.12 -11.84 1.59
N ARG A 20 -24.07 -13.16 1.76
CA ARG A 20 -22.83 -13.92 1.95
C ARG A 20 -21.99 -13.93 0.68
N GLN A 21 -22.63 -14.15 -0.48
CA GLN A 21 -21.98 -14.04 -1.79
C GLN A 21 -21.33 -12.65 -2.00
N ARG A 22 -22.00 -11.56 -1.61
CA ARG A 22 -21.41 -10.21 -1.69
C ARG A 22 -20.21 -10.02 -0.78
N LEU A 23 -20.22 -10.60 0.43
CA LEU A 23 -19.09 -10.51 1.35
C LEU A 23 -17.89 -11.30 0.82
N ASP A 24 -18.12 -12.52 0.34
CA ASP A 24 -17.07 -13.35 -0.25
C ASP A 24 -16.44 -12.68 -1.48
N GLN A 25 -17.28 -12.07 -2.33
CA GLN A 25 -16.78 -11.28 -3.48
C GLN A 25 -15.93 -10.09 -3.01
N ARG A 26 -16.40 -9.29 -2.05
CA ARG A 26 -15.64 -8.15 -1.50
C ARG A 26 -14.29 -8.58 -0.92
N ASP A 27 -14.25 -9.71 -0.22
CA ASP A 27 -13.01 -10.23 0.36
C ASP A 27 -12.04 -10.68 -0.74
N SER A 28 -12.55 -11.32 -1.79
CA SER A 28 -11.74 -11.70 -2.96
C SER A 28 -11.17 -10.48 -3.68
N ASP A 29 -12.00 -9.46 -3.92
CA ASP A 29 -11.60 -8.22 -4.58
C ASP A 29 -10.58 -7.44 -3.73
N ALA A 30 -10.80 -7.37 -2.42
CA ALA A 30 -9.88 -6.71 -1.50
C ALA A 30 -8.50 -7.37 -1.49
N ARG A 31 -8.43 -8.71 -1.56
CA ARG A 31 -7.16 -9.45 -1.66
C ARG A 31 -6.45 -9.15 -2.97
N ALA A 32 -7.15 -9.20 -4.09
CA ALA A 32 -6.61 -8.85 -5.40
C ALA A 32 -6.08 -7.40 -5.41
N GLN A 33 -6.86 -6.46 -4.86
CA GLN A 33 -6.48 -5.06 -4.84
C GLN A 33 -5.30 -4.77 -3.91
N LYS A 34 -5.18 -5.47 -2.77
CA LYS A 34 -4.00 -5.37 -1.89
C LYS A 34 -2.72 -5.76 -2.64
N GLN A 35 -2.77 -6.82 -3.46
CA GLN A 35 -1.62 -7.27 -4.24
C GLN A 35 -1.21 -6.24 -5.29
N ILE A 36 -2.17 -5.71 -6.06
CA ILE A 36 -1.92 -4.67 -7.07
C ILE A 36 -1.37 -3.40 -6.42
N ASN A 37 -1.99 -2.96 -5.32
CA ASN A 37 -1.59 -1.77 -4.60
C ASN A 37 -0.20 -1.89 -3.98
N LYS A 38 0.22 -3.09 -3.54
CA LYS A 38 1.58 -3.31 -3.01
C LYS A 38 2.65 -2.90 -4.02
N VAL A 39 2.50 -3.34 -5.28
CA VAL A 39 3.43 -3.01 -6.37
C VAL A 39 3.38 -1.51 -6.68
N ARG A 40 2.18 -0.92 -6.78
CA ARG A 40 2.01 0.51 -7.05
C ARG A 40 2.63 1.39 -5.96
N LYS A 41 2.45 1.02 -4.68
CA LYS A 41 3.06 1.70 -3.54
C LYS A 41 4.58 1.60 -3.59
N GLY A 42 5.13 0.42 -3.87
CA GLY A 42 6.58 0.25 -4.03
C GLY A 42 7.17 1.17 -5.11
N LYS A 43 6.52 1.25 -6.29
CA LYS A 43 6.92 2.18 -7.35
C LYS A 43 6.84 3.64 -6.92
N GLU A 44 5.80 4.02 -6.18
CA GLU A 44 5.66 5.38 -5.67
C GLU A 44 6.72 5.73 -4.62
N HIS A 45 7.06 4.79 -3.74
CA HIS A 45 8.15 4.98 -2.79
C HIS A 45 9.48 5.23 -3.52
N ALA A 46 9.83 4.38 -4.49
CA ALA A 46 11.04 4.59 -5.28
C ALA A 46 11.06 5.95 -6.02
N ARG A 47 9.92 6.39 -6.59
CA ARG A 47 9.80 7.72 -7.22
C ARG A 47 9.96 8.85 -6.21
N ARG A 48 9.43 8.69 -5.00
CA ARG A 48 9.61 9.66 -3.91
C ARG A 48 11.09 9.74 -3.53
N ASP A 49 11.77 8.60 -3.38
CA ASP A 49 13.17 8.56 -2.97
C ASP A 49 14.05 9.27 -4.01
N VAL A 50 13.84 9.01 -5.30
CA VAL A 50 14.52 9.74 -6.39
C VAL A 50 14.27 11.25 -6.29
N ARG A 51 13.01 11.68 -6.12
CA ARG A 51 12.67 13.10 -6.00
C ARG A 51 13.36 13.77 -4.79
N MET A 52 13.42 13.08 -3.64
CA MET A 52 14.07 13.61 -2.44
C MET A 52 15.58 13.71 -2.64
N MET A 53 16.19 12.72 -3.29
CA MET A 53 17.61 12.76 -3.66
C MET A 53 17.95 13.90 -4.62
N ASP A 54 17.08 14.19 -5.59
CA ASP A 54 17.27 15.33 -6.50
C ASP A 54 17.26 16.66 -5.75
N VAL A 55 16.33 16.83 -4.79
CA VAL A 55 16.29 18.01 -3.92
C VAL A 55 17.57 18.14 -3.11
N ILE A 56 18.05 17.04 -2.53
CA ILE A 56 19.27 17.00 -1.73
C ILE A 56 20.51 17.36 -2.55
N LYS A 57 20.62 16.83 -3.78
CA LYS A 57 21.73 17.16 -4.69
C LYS A 57 21.75 18.63 -5.12
N SER A 58 20.56 19.24 -5.26
CA SER A 58 20.42 20.62 -5.73
C SER A 58 20.53 21.68 -4.62
N GLY A 59 20.40 21.29 -3.35
CA GLY A 59 20.26 22.22 -2.23
C GLY A 59 21.19 21.91 -1.07
N SER A 60 21.17 22.79 -0.07
CA SER A 60 21.91 22.64 1.18
C SER A 60 20.96 22.67 2.37
N LEU A 61 21.44 22.23 3.53
CA LEU A 61 20.70 22.37 4.78
C LEU A 61 20.36 23.84 5.08
N PRO A 62 19.25 24.12 5.78
CA PRO A 62 18.18 23.17 6.14
C PRO A 62 17.23 22.91 4.97
N TYR A 63 16.84 21.65 4.75
CA TYR A 63 15.84 21.30 3.75
C TYR A 63 14.41 21.57 4.25
N THR A 64 13.44 21.45 3.33
CA THR A 64 12.02 21.51 3.69
C THR A 64 11.67 20.41 4.71
N PRO A 65 10.64 20.61 5.57
CA PRO A 65 10.25 19.62 6.57
C PRO A 65 9.97 18.23 6.01
N ASP A 66 9.44 18.14 4.79
CA ASP A 66 9.18 16.87 4.10
C ASP A 66 10.45 16.09 3.78
N VAL A 67 11.50 16.80 3.34
CA VAL A 67 12.82 16.22 3.03
C VAL A 67 13.54 15.86 4.34
N MET A 68 13.45 16.72 5.36
CA MET A 68 14.05 16.45 6.68
C MET A 68 13.40 15.24 7.38
N SER A 69 12.09 15.07 7.24
CA SER A 69 11.34 13.90 7.73
C SER A 69 11.72 12.63 6.95
N TRP A 70 11.90 12.73 5.63
CA TRP A 70 12.39 11.63 4.82
C TRP A 70 13.82 11.23 5.18
N LEU A 71 14.74 12.19 5.29
CA LEU A 71 16.13 11.99 5.73
C LEU A 71 16.20 11.35 7.11
N SER A 72 15.32 11.76 8.03
CA SER A 72 15.26 11.19 9.37
C SER A 72 14.95 9.70 9.35
N ARG A 73 14.06 9.28 8.43
CA ARG A 73 13.70 7.88 8.25
C ARG A 73 14.80 7.07 7.57
N GLU A 74 15.50 7.68 6.60
CA GLU A 74 16.57 6.99 5.85
C GLU A 74 17.83 6.81 6.69
N LEU A 75 18.17 7.80 7.51
CA LEU A 75 19.36 7.80 8.37
C LEU A 75 19.11 7.23 9.76
N ASP A 76 17.85 6.90 10.09
CA ASP A 76 17.39 6.52 11.43
C ASP A 76 17.84 7.50 12.53
N LYS A 77 17.78 8.80 12.23
CA LYS A 77 18.26 9.89 13.09
C LYS A 77 17.20 10.98 13.20
N PRO A 78 16.99 11.60 14.39
CA PRO A 78 16.11 12.76 14.49
C PRO A 78 16.57 13.91 13.58
N SER A 79 15.64 14.59 12.91
CA SER A 79 15.96 15.68 11.98
C SER A 79 16.85 16.79 12.56
N SER A 80 16.82 17.02 13.87
CA SER A 80 17.67 18.00 14.56
C SER A 80 19.14 17.58 14.70
N LYS A 81 19.47 16.30 14.49
CA LYS A 81 20.82 15.73 14.62
C LYS A 81 21.45 15.36 13.27
N ILE A 82 20.78 15.65 12.16
CA ILE A 82 21.27 15.32 10.82
C ILE A 82 22.33 16.35 10.41
N THR A 83 23.52 15.87 10.09
CA THR A 83 24.66 16.69 9.66
C THR A 83 24.89 16.60 8.16
N ALA A 84 25.71 17.51 7.61
CA ALA A 84 26.12 17.44 6.21
C ALA A 84 26.88 16.14 5.88
N ASP A 85 27.65 15.61 6.83
CA ASP A 85 28.41 14.36 6.68
C ASP A 85 27.48 13.13 6.56
N ASP A 86 26.37 13.13 7.32
CA ASP A 86 25.36 12.08 7.21
C ASP A 86 24.72 12.06 5.81
N ILE A 87 24.49 13.24 5.24
CA ILE A 87 23.92 13.38 3.89
C ILE A 87 24.94 12.94 2.83
N ALA A 88 26.22 13.26 3.02
CA ALA A 88 27.28 12.83 2.12
C ALA A 88 27.37 11.30 2.00
N THR A 89 27.01 10.57 3.07
CA THR A 89 26.95 9.11 3.06
C THR A 89 25.86 8.56 2.12
N LEU A 90 24.79 9.32 1.87
CA LEU A 90 23.69 8.94 0.97
C LEU A 90 23.96 9.29 -0.50
N THR A 91 24.85 10.23 -0.76
CA THR A 91 25.16 10.73 -2.12
C THR A 91 26.50 10.24 -2.68
N SER A 92 27.34 9.63 -1.84
CA SER A 92 28.64 9.03 -2.24
C SER A 92 28.48 7.73 -3.01
#